data_AF-A0A2W4QVE2-F1
#
_entry.id   AF-A0A2W4QVE2-F1
#
_cell.length_a   1.000
_cell.length_b   1.000
_cell.length_c   1.000
_cell.angle_alpha   90.00
_cell.angle_beta   90.00
_cell.angle_gamma   90.00
#
_symmetry.space_group_name_H-M   'P 1'
#
loop_
_entity.id
_entity.type
_entity.pdbx_description
1 polymer ?
#
loop_
_entity_poly.entity_id
_entity_poly.type
_entity_poly.pdbx_seq_one_letter_code
_entity_poly.pdbx_strand_id
1 'polypeptide(L)'
;MSNARSSWWPLVITLLPAAILFYINWEAVGLIMDQLPARLYVEWIVTGIVLAIIWLTHAGYSLRYLFRKRKLDRSYALFTIWTYTLALLVYSRAGCENIPESIQYSVMGERRLWYVIACLAPTFVHAAMIMRGPRSQLLWRRNVVLPLATIVMVGLTHPHWSNLLLIGLMIIVPLLSAQWIRSLLIRKPEWQPYVYIGVRLTAAIAYPLTGILANDDIFLDIALQSWYHKGFYLLAIVNASAMCIPEPRHSNARMALFILRVTTSGYMLFMIVTYLPILPQSAMALASFGFGYLMLAPVVLSVAKATILGADIAFLKLHFSRRRMVLTTLVAATFCVALAIYILQPSTMDVLTALYRYASSRNG
;
A
#
# COMPACT_ATOMS: atom_id res chain seq x y z
N MET A 1 19.08 -9.61 -2.58
CA MET A 1 17.74 -10.18 -2.88
C MET A 1 17.50 -11.59 -2.30
N SER A 2 18.38 -12.15 -1.46
CA SER A 2 18.12 -13.42 -0.76
C SER A 2 16.92 -13.35 0.19
N ASN A 3 16.54 -12.13 0.61
CA ASN A 3 15.57 -11.92 1.67
C ASN A 3 14.11 -12.21 1.27
N ALA A 4 13.72 -12.04 0.00
CA ALA A 4 12.32 -12.23 -0.42
C ALA A 4 11.81 -13.68 -0.25
N ARG A 5 12.72 -14.66 -0.27
CA ARG A 5 12.40 -16.08 -0.02
C ARG A 5 12.43 -16.46 1.46
N SER A 6 12.59 -15.48 2.36
CA SER A 6 12.48 -15.72 3.80
C SER A 6 11.07 -16.22 4.13
N SER A 7 10.99 -17.23 4.98
CA SER A 7 9.75 -17.86 5.44
C SER A 7 8.89 -16.94 6.33
N TRP A 8 9.41 -15.80 6.77
CA TRP A 8 8.66 -14.81 7.55
C TRP A 8 7.73 -13.95 6.69
N TRP A 9 8.07 -13.71 5.42
CA TRP A 9 7.30 -12.80 4.57
C TRP A 9 5.83 -13.23 4.35
N PRO A 10 5.51 -14.51 4.12
CA PRO A 10 4.13 -14.95 3.97
C PRO A 10 3.22 -14.58 5.13
N LEU A 11 3.72 -14.57 6.37
CA LEU A 11 2.92 -14.20 7.53
C LEU A 11 2.39 -12.76 7.42
N VAL A 12 3.26 -11.85 6.94
CA VAL A 12 2.97 -10.41 6.88
C VAL A 12 2.32 -10.01 5.57
N ILE A 13 2.82 -10.55 4.44
CA ILE A 13 2.40 -10.12 3.10
C ILE A 13 1.19 -10.90 2.60
N THR A 14 0.99 -12.14 3.06
CA THR A 14 -0.05 -13.04 2.54
C THR A 14 -1.14 -13.32 3.57
N LEU A 15 -0.77 -13.74 4.79
CA LEU A 15 -1.76 -14.11 5.81
C LEU A 15 -2.44 -12.91 6.45
N LEU A 16 -1.70 -11.83 6.74
CA LEU A 16 -2.28 -10.64 7.35
C LEU A 16 -3.33 -9.97 6.43
N PRO A 17 -3.06 -9.71 5.14
CA PRO A 17 -4.10 -9.12 4.28
C PRO A 17 -5.30 -10.04 4.07
N ALA A 18 -5.08 -11.36 3.97
CA ALA A 18 -6.17 -12.32 3.86
C ALA A 18 -7.01 -12.41 5.14
N ALA A 19 -6.39 -12.29 6.33
CA ALA A 19 -7.10 -12.21 7.61
C ALA A 19 -7.92 -10.91 7.74
N ILE A 20 -7.34 -9.77 7.34
CA ILE A 20 -8.04 -8.48 7.30
C ILE A 20 -9.24 -8.57 6.35
N LEU A 21 -9.06 -9.14 5.16
CA LEU A 21 -10.16 -9.37 4.22
C LEU A 21 -11.23 -10.27 4.80
N PHE A 22 -10.85 -11.37 5.44
CA PHE A 22 -11.80 -12.26 6.10
C PHE A 22 -12.62 -11.51 7.16
N TYR A 23 -11.95 -10.74 8.03
CA TYR A 23 -12.58 -9.95 9.08
C TYR A 23 -13.55 -8.90 8.51
N ILE A 24 -13.11 -8.11 7.52
CA ILE A 24 -13.98 -7.10 6.86
C ILE A 24 -15.21 -7.76 6.24
N ASN A 25 -15.03 -8.91 5.58
CA ASN A 25 -16.16 -9.63 5.00
C ASN A 25 -17.10 -10.18 6.07
N TRP A 26 -16.55 -10.68 7.19
CA TRP A 26 -17.34 -11.18 8.31
C TRP A 26 -18.19 -10.10 8.96
N GLU A 27 -17.59 -8.96 9.30
CA GLU A 27 -18.28 -7.81 9.89
C GLU A 27 -19.40 -7.32 8.96
N ALA A 28 -19.11 -7.19 7.67
CA ALA A 28 -20.10 -6.73 6.73
C ALA A 28 -21.27 -7.70 6.54
N VAL A 29 -21.04 -9.02 6.55
CA VAL A 29 -22.15 -10.00 6.59
C VAL A 29 -23.01 -9.76 7.83
N GLY A 30 -22.38 -9.60 9.01
CA GLY A 30 -23.09 -9.34 10.26
C GLY A 30 -23.97 -8.10 10.21
N LEU A 31 -23.52 -7.05 9.52
CA LEU A 31 -24.28 -5.80 9.37
C LEU A 31 -25.48 -5.89 8.41
N ILE A 32 -25.41 -6.76 7.40
CA ILE A 32 -26.40 -6.79 6.30
C ILE A 32 -27.20 -8.10 6.22
N MET A 33 -26.95 -9.05 7.13
CA MET A 33 -27.50 -10.41 7.06
C MET A 33 -29.03 -10.40 6.90
N ASP A 34 -29.71 -9.56 7.68
CA ASP A 34 -31.18 -9.49 7.70
C ASP A 34 -31.77 -8.87 6.42
N GLN A 35 -30.94 -8.22 5.61
CA GLN A 35 -31.33 -7.54 4.38
C GLN A 35 -30.95 -8.35 3.12
N LEU A 36 -30.17 -9.43 3.27
CA LEU A 36 -29.71 -10.24 2.14
C LEU A 36 -30.76 -11.28 1.72
N PRO A 37 -31.09 -11.37 0.42
CA PRO A 37 -31.74 -12.54 -0.14
C PRO A 37 -31.00 -13.83 0.20
N ALA A 38 -31.72 -14.91 0.50
CA ALA A 38 -31.14 -16.19 0.92
C ALA A 38 -30.05 -16.72 -0.05
N ARG A 39 -30.23 -16.51 -1.35
CA ARG A 39 -29.23 -16.86 -2.37
C ARG A 39 -27.90 -16.11 -2.15
N LEU A 40 -27.95 -14.80 -1.95
CA LEU A 40 -26.75 -14.00 -1.73
C LEU A 40 -26.09 -14.34 -0.41
N TYR A 41 -26.88 -14.60 0.64
CA TYR A 41 -26.34 -15.05 1.92
C TYR A 41 -25.47 -16.32 1.76
N VAL A 42 -25.95 -17.31 0.99
CA VAL A 42 -25.17 -18.53 0.69
C VAL A 42 -23.90 -18.20 -0.10
N GLU A 43 -23.96 -17.34 -1.11
CA GLU A 43 -22.78 -16.94 -1.89
C GLU A 43 -21.71 -16.26 -1.02
N TRP A 44 -22.12 -15.47 -0.03
CA TRP A 44 -21.22 -14.85 0.94
C TRP A 44 -20.60 -15.85 1.91
N ILE A 45 -21.38 -16.81 2.43
CA ILE A 45 -20.85 -17.90 3.25
C ILE A 45 -19.83 -18.71 2.46
N VAL A 46 -20.13 -19.10 1.23
CA VAL A 46 -19.21 -19.85 0.35
C VAL A 46 -17.92 -19.07 0.14
N THR A 47 -18.02 -17.76 -0.11
CA THR A 47 -16.86 -16.88 -0.25
C THR A 47 -16.01 -16.86 1.03
N GLY A 48 -16.64 -16.73 2.20
CA GLY A 48 -15.97 -16.78 3.50
C GLY A 48 -15.25 -18.11 3.74
N ILE A 49 -15.91 -19.24 3.44
CA ILE A 49 -15.34 -20.58 3.57
C ILE A 49 -14.13 -20.74 2.64
N VAL A 50 -14.24 -20.32 1.37
CA VAL A 50 -13.13 -20.37 0.40
C VAL A 50 -11.93 -19.55 0.91
N LEU A 51 -12.17 -18.33 1.39
CA LEU A 51 -11.11 -17.49 1.96
C LEU A 51 -10.47 -18.12 3.20
N ALA A 52 -11.27 -18.74 4.09
CA ALA A 52 -10.77 -19.43 5.27
C ALA A 52 -9.89 -20.63 4.91
N ILE A 53 -10.31 -21.44 3.93
CA ILE A 53 -9.53 -22.59 3.44
C ILE A 53 -8.21 -22.11 2.82
N ILE A 54 -8.25 -21.07 1.98
CA ILE A 54 -7.04 -20.49 1.39
C ILE A 54 -6.13 -19.95 2.49
N TRP A 55 -6.66 -19.25 3.48
CA TRP A 55 -5.89 -18.73 4.60
C TRP A 55 -5.22 -19.84 5.40
N LEU A 56 -5.97 -20.87 5.81
CA LEU A 56 -5.46 -22.01 6.58
C LEU A 56 -4.40 -22.79 5.83
N THR A 57 -4.60 -23.02 4.53
CA THR A 57 -3.62 -23.72 3.69
C THR A 57 -2.33 -22.93 3.52
N HIS A 58 -2.41 -21.62 3.26
CA HIS A 58 -1.24 -20.74 3.22
C HIS A 58 -0.56 -20.63 4.59
N ALA A 59 -1.32 -20.63 5.68
CA ALA A 59 -0.78 -20.56 7.03
C ALA A 59 0.02 -21.82 7.36
N GLY A 60 -0.58 -23.00 7.13
CA GLY A 60 0.09 -24.28 7.30
C GLY A 60 1.35 -24.42 6.43
N TYR A 61 1.28 -24.01 5.16
CA TYR A 61 2.43 -24.02 4.27
C TYR A 61 3.55 -23.09 4.77
N SER A 62 3.20 -21.87 5.17
CA SER A 62 4.15 -20.85 5.65
C SER A 62 4.82 -21.27 6.96
N LEU A 63 4.02 -21.74 7.93
CA LEU A 63 4.50 -22.26 9.21
C LEU A 63 5.43 -23.46 9.02
N ARG A 64 5.11 -24.38 8.11
CA ARG A 64 5.99 -25.51 7.77
C ARG A 64 7.37 -25.06 7.29
N TYR A 65 7.44 -24.04 6.41
CA TYR A 65 8.74 -23.51 5.95
C TYR A 65 9.48 -22.76 7.06
N LEU A 66 8.74 -22.03 7.90
CA LEU A 66 9.27 -21.31 9.04
C LEU A 66 9.92 -22.26 10.06
N PHE A 67 9.20 -23.30 10.49
CA PHE A 67 9.71 -24.29 11.44
C PHE A 67 10.88 -25.09 10.89
N ARG A 68 10.88 -25.38 9.58
CA ARG A 68 12.00 -26.06 8.93
C ARG A 68 13.17 -25.13 8.56
N LYS A 69 13.06 -23.82 8.85
CA LYS A 69 14.04 -22.79 8.45
C LYS A 69 14.43 -22.85 6.96
N ARG A 70 13.48 -23.27 6.11
CA ARG A 70 13.70 -23.41 4.65
C ARG A 70 13.27 -22.15 3.92
N LYS A 71 13.98 -21.83 2.84
CA LYS A 71 13.60 -20.75 1.92
C LYS A 71 12.39 -21.19 1.10
N LEU A 72 11.48 -20.25 0.84
CA LEU A 72 10.33 -20.46 -0.03
C LEU A 72 10.80 -20.84 -1.44
N ASP A 73 10.13 -21.82 -2.02
CA ASP A 73 10.40 -22.33 -3.35
C ASP A 73 9.37 -21.86 -4.38
N ARG A 74 9.54 -22.31 -5.62
CA ARG A 74 8.66 -21.91 -6.72
C ARG A 74 7.28 -22.53 -6.62
N SER A 75 7.16 -23.72 -6.03
CA SER A 75 5.86 -24.37 -5.79
C SER A 75 4.98 -23.52 -4.89
N TYR A 76 5.55 -22.93 -3.83
CA TYR A 76 4.81 -21.97 -3.00
C TYR A 76 4.27 -20.80 -3.83
N ALA A 77 5.12 -20.15 -4.63
CA ALA A 77 4.71 -19.01 -5.42
C ALA A 77 3.62 -19.34 -6.46
N LEU A 78 3.72 -20.48 -7.15
CA LEU A 78 2.69 -20.93 -8.09
C LEU A 78 1.37 -21.23 -7.36
N PHE A 79 1.46 -21.92 -6.22
CA PHE A 79 0.31 -22.20 -5.37
C PHE A 79 -0.37 -20.90 -4.92
N THR A 80 0.39 -19.91 -4.44
CA THR A 80 -0.11 -18.58 -4.08
C THR A 80 -0.83 -17.89 -5.22
N ILE A 81 -0.21 -17.79 -6.41
CA ILE A 81 -0.84 -17.14 -7.57
C ILE A 81 -2.15 -17.86 -7.91
N TRP A 82 -2.11 -19.19 -8.00
CA TRP A 82 -3.29 -19.99 -8.35
C TRP A 82 -4.45 -19.81 -7.36
N THR A 83 -4.20 -20.00 -6.06
CA THR A 83 -5.27 -19.94 -5.05
C THR A 83 -5.86 -18.55 -4.91
N TYR A 84 -5.03 -17.50 -4.94
CA TYR A 84 -5.55 -16.13 -4.79
C TYR A 84 -6.21 -15.61 -6.06
N THR A 85 -5.80 -16.07 -7.26
CA THR A 85 -6.58 -15.84 -8.47
C THR A 85 -7.95 -16.52 -8.36
N LEU A 86 -8.02 -17.78 -7.89
CA LEU A 86 -9.30 -18.46 -7.67
C LEU A 86 -10.18 -17.72 -6.65
N ALA A 87 -9.60 -17.22 -5.56
CA ALA A 87 -10.32 -16.39 -4.59
C ALA A 87 -10.92 -15.14 -5.24
N LEU A 88 -10.15 -14.41 -6.06
CA LEU A 88 -10.63 -13.23 -6.77
C LEU A 88 -11.80 -13.55 -7.70
N LEU A 89 -11.78 -14.71 -8.35
CA LEU A 89 -12.87 -15.15 -9.23
C LEU A 89 -14.14 -15.45 -8.45
N VAL A 90 -14.03 -16.23 -7.37
CA VAL A 90 -15.15 -16.51 -6.47
C VAL A 90 -15.73 -15.20 -5.93
N TYR A 91 -14.86 -14.28 -5.52
CA TYR A 91 -15.25 -12.99 -4.99
C TYR A 91 -15.93 -12.09 -6.03
N SER A 92 -15.42 -12.07 -7.27
CA SER A 92 -16.03 -11.30 -8.36
C SER A 92 -17.44 -11.78 -8.69
N ARG A 93 -17.70 -13.08 -8.53
CA ARG A 93 -19.04 -13.64 -8.71
C ARG A 93 -20.00 -13.25 -7.59
N ALA A 94 -19.56 -13.33 -6.33
CA ALA A 94 -20.38 -13.00 -5.17
C ALA A 94 -20.64 -11.48 -5.00
N GLY A 95 -19.82 -10.62 -5.61
CA GLY A 95 -19.83 -9.17 -5.39
C GLY A 95 -20.56 -8.34 -6.46
N CYS A 96 -20.80 -8.87 -7.66
CA CYS A 96 -21.12 -8.01 -8.81
C CYS A 96 -22.59 -7.87 -9.20
N GLU A 97 -23.51 -8.74 -8.76
CA GLU A 97 -24.80 -8.81 -9.48
C GLU A 97 -26.06 -8.37 -8.72
N ASN A 98 -26.17 -8.36 -7.38
CA ASN A 98 -27.51 -8.22 -6.77
C ASN A 98 -27.58 -7.57 -5.38
N ILE A 99 -26.56 -6.84 -4.91
CA ILE A 99 -26.69 -6.11 -3.63
C ILE A 99 -27.47 -4.81 -3.91
N PRO A 100 -28.59 -4.53 -3.23
CA PRO A 100 -29.29 -3.26 -3.35
C PRO A 100 -28.34 -2.08 -3.15
N GLU A 101 -28.41 -1.06 -4.01
CA GLU A 101 -27.53 0.11 -3.96
C GLU A 101 -27.51 0.76 -2.57
N SER A 102 -28.65 0.80 -1.88
CA SER A 102 -28.79 1.31 -0.51
C SER A 102 -27.88 0.63 0.52
N ILE A 103 -27.55 -0.64 0.29
CA ILE A 103 -26.66 -1.45 1.15
C ILE A 103 -25.21 -1.34 0.67
N GLN A 104 -25.00 -1.24 -0.65
CA GLN A 104 -23.66 -1.10 -1.22
C GLN A 104 -22.93 0.15 -0.69
N TYR A 105 -23.62 1.28 -0.59
CA TYR A 105 -23.00 2.54 -0.13
C TYR A 105 -22.67 2.56 1.36
N SER A 106 -23.45 1.88 2.21
CA SER A 106 -23.34 2.02 3.66
C SER A 106 -22.26 1.13 4.30
N VAL A 107 -21.99 -0.04 3.73
CA VAL A 107 -21.12 -1.04 4.39
C VAL A 107 -19.77 -1.24 3.70
N MET A 108 -19.68 -1.08 2.37
CA MET A 108 -18.43 -1.41 1.65
C MET A 108 -18.06 -0.48 0.48
N GLY A 109 -18.90 0.52 0.16
CA GLY A 109 -18.72 1.40 -1.00
C GLY A 109 -18.90 0.68 -2.35
N GLU A 110 -18.99 1.45 -3.43
CA GLU A 110 -19.29 0.96 -4.81
C GLU A 110 -18.33 -0.10 -5.36
N ARG A 111 -17.20 -0.40 -4.68
CA ARG A 111 -16.03 -1.02 -5.31
C ARG A 111 -15.42 -2.16 -4.49
N ARG A 112 -16.25 -2.97 -3.84
CA ARG A 112 -15.84 -4.12 -3.02
C ARG A 112 -14.75 -5.02 -3.64
N LEU A 113 -14.89 -5.40 -4.92
CA LEU A 113 -13.89 -6.22 -5.62
C LEU A 113 -12.50 -5.57 -5.63
N TRP A 114 -12.45 -4.24 -5.70
CA TRP A 114 -11.21 -3.48 -5.73
C TRP A 114 -10.47 -3.51 -4.39
N TYR A 115 -11.18 -3.50 -3.26
CA TYR A 115 -10.58 -3.71 -1.94
C TYR A 115 -9.89 -5.05 -1.83
N VAL A 116 -10.52 -6.11 -2.35
CA VAL A 116 -9.94 -7.45 -2.33
C VAL A 116 -8.70 -7.51 -3.20
N ILE A 117 -8.79 -6.98 -4.42
CA ILE A 117 -7.65 -6.86 -5.32
C ILE A 117 -6.51 -6.10 -4.65
N ALA A 118 -6.79 -4.95 -4.04
CA ALA A 118 -5.84 -4.11 -3.33
C ALA A 118 -5.11 -4.86 -2.21
N CYS A 119 -5.87 -5.50 -1.33
CA CYS A 119 -5.32 -6.28 -0.22
C CYS A 119 -4.49 -7.48 -0.71
N LEU A 120 -4.84 -8.10 -1.84
CA LEU A 120 -4.12 -9.24 -2.39
C LEU A 120 -2.95 -8.88 -3.31
N ALA A 121 -2.85 -7.66 -3.82
CA ALA A 121 -1.78 -7.25 -4.73
C ALA A 121 -0.36 -7.48 -4.17
N PRO A 122 -0.05 -7.16 -2.89
CA PRO A 122 1.26 -7.47 -2.30
C PRO A 122 1.61 -8.96 -2.34
N THR A 123 0.62 -9.84 -2.17
CA THR A 123 0.78 -11.30 -2.26
C THR A 123 1.23 -11.73 -3.65
N PHE A 124 0.62 -11.18 -4.70
CA PHE A 124 1.03 -11.46 -6.08
C PHE A 124 2.45 -10.96 -6.38
N VAL A 125 2.80 -9.76 -5.90
CA VAL A 125 4.17 -9.22 -6.03
C VAL A 125 5.18 -10.13 -5.34
N HIS A 126 4.89 -10.60 -4.13
CA HIS A 126 5.78 -11.46 -3.39
C HIS A 126 5.98 -12.82 -4.08
N ALA A 127 4.89 -13.45 -4.51
CA ALA A 127 4.95 -14.70 -5.27
C ALA A 127 5.78 -14.54 -6.56
N ALA A 128 5.61 -13.43 -7.27
CA ALA A 128 6.41 -13.10 -8.45
C ALA A 128 7.92 -13.00 -8.18
N MET A 129 8.27 -12.35 -7.06
CA MET A 129 9.66 -12.22 -6.64
C MET A 129 10.28 -13.59 -6.33
N ILE A 130 9.52 -14.51 -5.75
CA ILE A 130 9.97 -15.88 -5.47
C ILE A 130 10.15 -16.69 -6.75
N MET A 131 9.22 -16.59 -7.70
CA MET A 131 9.26 -17.32 -8.99
C MET A 131 10.54 -17.06 -9.79
N ARG A 132 11.16 -15.88 -9.65
CA ARG A 132 12.39 -15.55 -10.38
C ARG A 132 13.61 -16.32 -9.87
N GLY A 133 14.22 -17.10 -10.76
CA GLY A 133 15.55 -17.71 -10.60
C GLY A 133 16.67 -16.92 -11.31
N PRO A 134 17.94 -17.32 -11.14
CA PRO A 134 19.11 -16.60 -11.68
C PRO A 134 19.22 -16.57 -13.22
N ARG A 135 18.56 -17.46 -13.96
CA ARG A 135 18.62 -17.52 -15.45
C ARG A 135 17.30 -17.05 -16.11
N SER A 136 16.96 -15.76 -16.02
CA SER A 136 15.58 -15.30 -16.24
C SER A 136 15.20 -14.74 -17.61
N GLN A 137 16.08 -14.77 -18.64
CA GLN A 137 15.71 -14.25 -19.97
C GLN A 137 14.73 -15.15 -20.75
N LEU A 138 14.65 -16.46 -20.47
CA LEU A 138 13.64 -17.33 -21.10
C LEU A 138 12.31 -17.39 -20.32
N LEU A 139 12.32 -16.92 -19.07
CA LEU A 139 11.23 -17.07 -18.11
C LEU A 139 10.25 -15.89 -18.10
N TRP A 140 10.53 -14.79 -18.81
CA TRP A 140 9.58 -13.69 -18.96
C TRP A 140 8.30 -14.15 -19.67
N ARG A 141 8.45 -14.98 -20.72
CA ARG A 141 7.31 -15.62 -21.39
C ARG A 141 6.52 -16.45 -20.38
N ARG A 142 7.14 -17.38 -19.65
CA ARG A 142 6.40 -18.24 -18.71
C ARG A 142 5.73 -17.50 -17.55
N ASN A 143 6.38 -16.50 -16.96
CA ASN A 143 5.85 -15.83 -15.76
C ASN A 143 4.78 -14.77 -16.06
N VAL A 144 4.72 -14.26 -17.29
CA VAL A 144 3.64 -13.36 -17.74
C VAL A 144 2.55 -14.17 -18.43
N VAL A 145 2.92 -15.09 -19.32
CA VAL A 145 1.96 -15.91 -20.09
C VAL A 145 1.15 -16.83 -19.20
N LEU A 146 1.70 -17.40 -18.11
CA LEU A 146 0.92 -18.29 -17.26
C LEU A 146 -0.24 -17.57 -16.55
N PRO A 147 -0.03 -16.44 -15.82
CA PRO A 147 -1.15 -15.65 -15.32
C PRO A 147 -2.05 -15.12 -16.44
N LEU A 148 -1.48 -14.64 -17.55
CA LEU A 148 -2.26 -14.13 -18.68
C LEU A 148 -3.18 -15.20 -19.26
N ALA A 149 -2.68 -16.43 -19.42
CA ALA A 149 -3.44 -17.56 -19.93
C ALA A 149 -4.56 -17.95 -18.98
N THR A 150 -4.32 -17.98 -17.67
CA THR A 150 -5.39 -18.21 -16.69
C THR A 150 -6.46 -17.12 -16.76
N ILE A 151 -6.06 -15.85 -16.89
CA ILE A 151 -6.98 -14.71 -17.00
C ILE A 151 -7.76 -14.76 -18.32
N VAL A 152 -7.13 -15.12 -19.44
CA VAL A 152 -7.78 -15.27 -20.74
C VAL A 152 -8.74 -16.45 -20.74
N MET A 153 -8.32 -17.62 -20.22
CA MET A 153 -9.16 -18.81 -20.13
C MET A 153 -10.40 -18.56 -19.29
N VAL A 154 -10.26 -17.84 -18.17
CA VAL A 154 -11.41 -17.47 -17.34
C VAL A 154 -12.22 -16.34 -17.98
N GLY A 155 -11.54 -15.37 -18.58
CA GLY A 155 -12.10 -14.27 -19.39
C GLY A 155 -13.12 -14.77 -20.40
N LEU A 156 -12.73 -15.78 -21.18
CA LEU A 156 -13.55 -16.41 -22.20
C LEU A 156 -14.87 -17.01 -21.68
N THR A 157 -14.95 -17.33 -20.39
CA THR A 157 -16.10 -18.02 -19.79
C THR A 157 -16.94 -17.15 -18.87
N HIS A 158 -16.48 -15.94 -18.54
CA HIS A 158 -17.11 -15.11 -17.51
C HIS A 158 -17.93 -13.99 -18.14
N PRO A 159 -19.15 -13.70 -17.64
CA PRO A 159 -20.02 -12.68 -18.22
C PRO A 159 -19.46 -11.25 -18.14
N HIS A 160 -18.61 -10.96 -17.14
CA HIS A 160 -18.03 -9.63 -16.89
C HIS A 160 -16.55 -9.54 -17.26
N TRP A 161 -16.25 -9.39 -18.56
CA TRP A 161 -14.87 -9.35 -19.07
C TRP A 161 -14.06 -8.15 -18.57
N SER A 162 -14.70 -7.03 -18.24
CA SER A 162 -14.06 -5.84 -17.67
C SER A 162 -13.40 -6.13 -16.32
N ASN A 163 -14.06 -6.91 -15.45
CA ASN A 163 -13.51 -7.34 -14.16
C ASN A 163 -12.30 -8.26 -14.34
N LEU A 164 -12.27 -9.06 -15.40
CA LEU A 164 -11.14 -9.93 -15.71
C LEU A 164 -9.97 -9.20 -16.33
N LEU A 165 -10.22 -8.22 -17.19
CA LEU A 165 -9.20 -7.32 -17.70
C LEU A 165 -8.54 -6.57 -16.53
N LEU A 166 -9.36 -6.16 -15.55
CA LEU A 166 -8.87 -5.54 -14.33
C LEU A 166 -8.02 -6.49 -13.47
N ILE A 167 -8.52 -7.69 -13.15
CA ILE A 167 -7.73 -8.72 -12.43
C ILE A 167 -6.44 -9.01 -13.19
N GLY A 168 -6.51 -9.05 -14.52
CA GLY A 168 -5.41 -9.10 -15.46
C GLY A 168 -4.36 -8.02 -15.22
N LEU A 169 -4.78 -6.77 -15.35
CA LEU A 169 -3.96 -5.59 -15.15
C LEU A 169 -3.30 -5.61 -13.76
N MET A 170 -4.04 -6.03 -12.74
CA MET A 170 -3.60 -6.07 -11.34
C MET A 170 -2.64 -7.19 -11.02
N ILE A 171 -2.61 -8.25 -11.81
CA ILE A 171 -1.58 -9.28 -11.72
C ILE A 171 -0.37 -8.85 -12.57
N ILE A 172 -0.59 -8.36 -13.79
CA ILE A 172 0.46 -8.04 -14.76
C ILE A 172 1.26 -6.80 -14.37
N VAL A 173 0.61 -5.71 -13.96
CA VAL A 173 1.29 -4.44 -13.65
C VAL A 173 2.26 -4.60 -12.48
N PRO A 174 1.88 -5.21 -11.35
CA PRO A 174 2.84 -5.44 -10.27
C PRO A 174 3.95 -6.43 -10.66
N LEU A 175 3.62 -7.42 -11.50
CA LEU A 175 4.62 -8.31 -12.09
C LEU A 175 5.65 -7.55 -12.91
N LEU A 176 5.22 -6.59 -13.74
CA LEU A 176 6.06 -5.74 -14.59
C LEU A 176 6.83 -4.68 -13.79
N SER A 177 6.18 -4.01 -12.84
CA SER A 177 6.79 -2.97 -12.00
C SER A 177 7.93 -3.53 -11.13
N ALA A 178 7.73 -4.73 -10.55
CA ALA A 178 8.80 -5.44 -9.84
C ALA A 178 10.00 -5.75 -10.74
N GLN A 179 9.79 -5.95 -12.05
CA GLN A 179 10.90 -6.11 -13.01
C GLN A 179 11.58 -4.80 -13.31
N TRP A 180 10.80 -3.74 -13.50
CA TRP A 180 11.32 -2.41 -13.78
C TRP A 180 12.19 -1.91 -12.63
N ILE A 181 11.70 -1.97 -11.37
CA ILE A 181 12.49 -1.64 -10.17
C ILE A 181 13.80 -2.41 -10.14
N ARG A 182 13.76 -3.73 -10.37
CA ARG A 182 14.97 -4.56 -10.36
C ARG A 182 15.93 -4.16 -11.50
N SER A 183 15.40 -3.86 -12.68
CA SER A 183 16.22 -3.42 -13.82
C SER A 183 16.96 -2.13 -13.50
N LEU A 184 16.33 -1.21 -12.76
CA LEU A 184 16.96 0.01 -12.27
C LEU A 184 18.03 -0.30 -11.22
N LEU A 185 17.75 -1.20 -10.27
CA LEU A 185 18.69 -1.59 -9.21
C LEU A 185 19.92 -2.37 -9.71
N ILE A 186 19.86 -3.02 -10.88
CA ILE A 186 20.94 -3.86 -11.45
C ILE A 186 21.78 -3.11 -12.50
N ARG A 187 21.36 -1.92 -12.96
CA ARG A 187 22.15 -1.13 -13.93
C ARG A 187 23.49 -0.66 -13.34
N LYS A 188 24.46 -0.38 -14.24
CA LYS A 188 25.87 -0.06 -13.94
C LYS A 188 26.02 0.95 -12.78
N PRO A 189 27.07 0.82 -11.95
CA PRO A 189 27.28 1.65 -10.75
C PRO A 189 27.28 3.17 -11.04
N GLU A 190 27.67 3.57 -12.24
CA GLU A 190 27.69 4.98 -12.69
C GLU A 190 26.30 5.64 -12.76
N TRP A 191 25.24 4.88 -13.04
CA TRP A 191 23.87 5.41 -13.16
C TRP A 191 23.11 5.39 -11.84
N GLN A 192 23.59 4.63 -10.86
CA GLN A 192 22.92 4.49 -9.56
C GLN A 192 22.72 5.82 -8.83
N PRO A 193 23.67 6.78 -8.81
CA PRO A 193 23.46 8.06 -8.13
C PRO A 193 22.31 8.86 -8.74
N TYR A 194 22.23 8.93 -10.07
CA TYR A 194 21.20 9.70 -10.78
C TYR A 194 19.83 9.04 -10.71
N VAL A 195 19.76 7.72 -10.86
CA VAL A 195 18.51 6.96 -10.69
C VAL A 195 18.05 7.04 -9.23
N TYR A 196 18.96 7.01 -8.27
CA TYR A 196 18.64 7.11 -6.85
C TYR A 196 18.11 8.50 -6.49
N ILE A 197 18.73 9.57 -6.98
CA ILE A 197 18.25 10.93 -6.81
C ILE A 197 16.91 11.11 -7.52
N GLY A 198 16.78 10.66 -8.78
CA GLY A 198 15.53 10.72 -9.54
C GLY A 198 14.39 9.99 -8.83
N VAL A 199 14.62 8.76 -8.36
CA VAL A 199 13.62 8.01 -7.58
C VAL A 199 13.32 8.71 -6.26
N ARG A 200 14.30 9.26 -5.53
CA ARG A 200 14.05 10.05 -4.31
C ARG A 200 13.21 11.29 -4.60
N LEU A 201 13.49 12.00 -5.69
CA LEU A 201 12.83 13.25 -6.05
C LEU A 201 11.40 12.99 -6.54
N THR A 202 11.21 11.99 -7.41
CA THR A 202 9.87 11.56 -7.82
C THR A 202 9.09 11.05 -6.62
N ALA A 203 9.66 10.10 -5.85
CA ALA A 203 9.07 9.54 -4.62
C ALA A 203 8.66 10.62 -3.62
N ALA A 204 9.51 11.62 -3.36
CA ALA A 204 9.30 12.56 -2.28
C ALA A 204 8.55 13.84 -2.68
N ILE A 205 8.60 14.26 -3.95
CA ILE A 205 7.91 15.47 -4.44
C ILE A 205 6.70 15.07 -5.27
N ALA A 206 6.93 14.34 -6.37
CA ALA A 206 5.87 14.06 -7.33
C ALA A 206 4.76 13.25 -6.67
N TYR A 207 5.09 12.25 -5.86
CA TYR A 207 4.05 11.39 -5.29
C TYR A 207 3.17 12.08 -4.22
N PRO A 208 3.69 12.74 -3.18
CA PRO A 208 2.83 13.46 -2.24
C PRO A 208 1.97 14.52 -2.92
N LEU A 209 2.52 15.24 -3.90
CA LEU A 209 1.79 16.30 -4.61
C LEU A 209 0.71 15.74 -5.55
N THR A 210 1.04 14.75 -6.37
CA THR A 210 0.06 14.15 -7.29
C THR A 210 -0.99 13.33 -6.56
N GLY A 211 -0.71 12.80 -5.36
CA GLY A 211 -1.71 12.13 -4.54
C GLY A 211 -2.71 13.08 -3.88
N ILE A 212 -2.29 14.32 -3.63
CA ILE A 212 -3.23 15.37 -3.20
C ILE A 212 -4.04 15.86 -4.41
N LEU A 213 -3.38 16.18 -5.53
CA LEU A 213 -4.03 16.69 -6.74
C LEU A 213 -5.00 15.69 -7.40
N ALA A 214 -4.67 14.40 -7.43
CA ALA A 214 -5.54 13.38 -8.03
C ALA A 214 -6.80 13.09 -7.21
N ASN A 215 -6.84 13.53 -5.95
CA ASN A 215 -8.02 13.40 -5.09
C ASN A 215 -8.96 14.61 -5.16
N ASP A 216 -8.62 15.68 -5.92
CA ASP A 216 -9.39 16.94 -5.98
C ASP A 216 -10.83 16.80 -6.52
N ASP A 217 -11.18 15.77 -7.30
CA ASP A 217 -12.48 15.74 -8.02
C ASP A 217 -13.57 14.78 -7.48
N ILE A 218 -13.25 13.74 -6.69
CA ILE A 218 -14.25 12.70 -6.31
C ILE A 218 -14.37 12.45 -4.80
N PHE A 219 -13.32 12.74 -4.04
CA PHE A 219 -13.29 12.53 -2.58
C PHE A 219 -13.53 13.84 -1.79
N LEU A 220 -13.67 14.97 -2.51
CA LEU A 220 -13.41 16.29 -1.96
C LEU A 220 -14.58 16.95 -1.23
N ASP A 221 -15.83 16.67 -1.62
CA ASP A 221 -16.96 17.40 -1.04
C ASP A 221 -17.35 16.94 0.36
N ILE A 222 -17.10 15.67 0.72
CA ILE A 222 -17.58 15.09 1.98
C ILE A 222 -16.45 14.92 3.01
N ALA A 223 -15.20 14.67 2.57
CA ALA A 223 -14.10 14.37 3.50
C ALA A 223 -13.00 15.44 3.56
N LEU A 224 -12.87 16.33 2.56
CA LEU A 224 -11.62 17.10 2.36
C LEU A 224 -11.76 18.62 2.15
N GLN A 225 -12.96 19.23 2.15
CA GLN A 225 -13.09 20.70 2.13
C GLN A 225 -12.35 21.39 3.31
N SER A 226 -12.04 20.68 4.40
CA SER A 226 -11.32 21.18 5.59
C SER A 226 -9.80 20.90 5.62
N TRP A 227 -9.21 20.27 4.59
CA TRP A 227 -7.80 19.81 4.63
C TRP A 227 -6.84 20.68 3.81
N TYR A 228 -7.30 21.82 3.29
CA TYR A 228 -6.55 22.80 2.47
C TYR A 228 -5.49 23.62 3.22
N HIS A 229 -4.81 23.05 4.22
CA HIS A 229 -3.66 23.74 4.79
C HIS A 229 -2.46 23.60 3.83
N LYS A 230 -2.09 24.71 3.20
CA LYS A 230 -0.81 24.91 2.46
C LYS A 230 0.41 24.32 3.21
N GLY A 231 0.31 24.17 4.53
CA GLY A 231 1.28 23.46 5.37
C GLY A 231 1.58 22.02 4.95
N PHE A 232 0.61 21.25 4.43
CA PHE A 232 0.85 19.87 3.96
C PHE A 232 1.79 19.84 2.75
N TYR A 233 1.53 20.71 1.78
CA TYR A 233 2.36 20.90 0.59
C TYR A 233 3.77 21.37 0.98
N LEU A 234 3.86 22.34 1.90
CA LEU A 234 5.14 22.81 2.41
C LEU A 234 5.92 21.70 3.11
N LEU A 235 5.28 20.90 3.96
CA LEU A 235 5.91 19.76 4.64
C LEU A 235 6.39 18.70 3.65
N ALA A 236 5.61 18.40 2.61
CA ALA A 236 6.02 17.48 1.55
C ALA A 236 7.30 17.96 0.86
N ILE A 237 7.34 19.24 0.46
CA ILE A 237 8.51 19.87 -0.18
C ILE A 237 9.72 19.87 0.76
N VAL A 238 9.54 20.24 2.03
CA VAL A 238 10.63 20.27 3.02
C VAL A 238 11.14 18.85 3.30
N ASN A 239 10.25 17.86 3.46
CA ASN A 239 10.61 16.46 3.65
C ASN A 239 11.42 15.94 2.44
N ALA A 240 10.95 16.22 1.23
CA ALA A 240 11.63 15.82 0.01
C ALA A 240 13.01 16.45 -0.12
N SER A 241 13.11 17.74 0.17
CA SER A 241 14.36 18.48 0.15
C SER A 241 15.35 17.87 1.16
N ALA A 242 14.90 17.62 2.39
CA ALA A 242 15.71 16.97 3.42
C ALA A 242 16.20 15.57 3.03
N MET A 243 15.42 14.82 2.26
CA MET A 243 15.82 13.51 1.71
C MET A 243 16.77 13.61 0.52
N CYS A 244 16.73 14.70 -0.25
CA CYS A 244 17.56 14.86 -1.45
C CYS A 244 18.91 15.52 -1.19
N ILE A 245 19.05 16.28 -0.10
CA ILE A 245 20.33 16.89 0.28
C ILE A 245 21.37 15.79 0.57
N PRO A 246 22.55 15.78 -0.08
CA PRO A 246 23.60 14.80 0.17
C PRO A 246 24.19 14.96 1.58
N GLU A 247 24.80 13.91 2.13
CA GLU A 247 25.33 13.93 3.49
C GLU A 247 26.56 14.86 3.62
N PRO A 248 26.47 15.99 4.34
CA PRO A 248 27.60 16.91 4.45
C PRO A 248 28.71 16.33 5.34
N ARG A 249 29.97 16.64 5.01
CA ARG A 249 31.14 16.18 5.80
C ARG A 249 31.28 16.90 7.15
N HIS A 250 30.76 18.13 7.26
CA HIS A 250 30.81 18.89 8.51
C HIS A 250 29.79 18.39 9.53
N SER A 251 30.25 18.12 10.75
CA SER A 251 29.44 17.53 11.83
C SER A 251 28.20 18.36 12.19
N ASN A 252 28.34 19.69 12.29
CA ASN A 252 27.23 20.58 12.63
C ASN A 252 26.18 20.66 11.50
N ALA A 253 26.62 20.76 10.25
CA ALA A 253 25.72 20.74 9.09
C ALA A 253 24.95 19.42 9.00
N ARG A 254 25.64 18.30 9.28
CA ARG A 254 25.00 16.97 9.30
C ARG A 254 24.05 16.79 10.46
N MET A 255 24.33 17.39 11.63
CA MET A 255 23.41 17.42 12.77
C MET A 255 22.14 18.22 12.43
N ALA A 256 22.27 19.39 11.79
CA ALA A 256 21.12 20.18 11.37
C ALA A 256 20.25 19.41 10.36
N LEU A 257 20.86 18.76 9.38
CA LEU A 257 20.16 17.92 8.40
C LEU A 257 19.50 16.69 9.06
N PHE A 258 20.16 16.06 10.03
CA PHE A 258 19.59 14.96 10.81
C PHE A 258 18.35 15.41 11.58
N ILE A 259 18.40 16.57 12.27
CA ILE A 259 17.24 17.14 12.96
C ILE A 259 16.10 17.38 11.97
N LEU A 260 16.37 18.02 10.83
CA LEU A 260 15.36 18.24 9.79
C LEU A 260 14.74 16.94 9.28
N ARG A 261 15.55 15.90 9.06
CA ARG A 261 15.08 14.57 8.63
C ARG A 261 14.22 13.92 9.71
N VAL A 262 14.63 13.93 10.98
CA VAL A 262 13.82 13.37 12.09
C VAL A 262 12.50 14.13 12.21
N THR A 263 12.53 15.47 12.20
CA THR A 263 11.34 16.31 12.27
C THR A 263 10.37 16.01 11.12
N THR A 264 10.85 15.83 9.89
CA THR A 264 9.97 15.51 8.76
C THR A 264 9.56 14.03 8.70
N SER A 265 10.10 13.15 9.55
CA SER A 265 9.72 11.73 9.57
C SER A 265 8.34 11.51 10.17
N GLY A 266 7.93 12.30 11.16
CA GLY A 266 6.58 12.13 11.70
C GLY A 266 5.50 12.65 10.76
N TYR A 267 5.80 13.58 9.83
CA TYR A 267 4.92 13.84 8.68
C TYR A 267 4.67 12.56 7.87
N MET A 268 5.72 11.78 7.56
CA MET A 268 5.53 10.51 6.83
C MET A 268 4.80 9.46 7.68
N LEU A 269 5.09 9.36 8.97
CA LEU A 269 4.34 8.46 9.86
C LEU A 269 2.88 8.84 9.93
N PHE A 270 2.58 10.14 9.99
CA PHE A 270 1.22 10.65 9.94
C PHE A 270 0.55 10.24 8.61
N MET A 271 1.19 10.52 7.47
CA MET A 271 0.67 10.09 6.16
C MET A 271 0.42 8.58 6.14
N ILE A 272 1.34 7.76 6.69
CA ILE A 272 1.11 6.32 6.82
C ILE A 272 -0.12 6.06 7.68
N VAL A 273 -0.24 6.60 8.89
CA VAL A 273 -1.37 6.33 9.79
C VAL A 273 -2.70 6.78 9.20
N THR A 274 -2.74 7.91 8.50
CA THR A 274 -3.97 8.46 7.89
C THR A 274 -4.36 7.70 6.64
N TYR A 275 -3.38 7.31 5.83
CA TYR A 275 -3.63 6.60 4.60
C TYR A 275 -3.63 5.09 4.74
N LEU A 276 -3.19 4.51 5.87
CA LEU A 276 -3.21 3.06 6.10
C LEU A 276 -4.65 2.50 6.19
N PRO A 277 -5.61 3.17 6.86
CA PRO A 277 -7.02 2.77 6.82
C PRO A 277 -7.65 2.91 5.43
N ILE A 278 -7.22 3.93 4.67
CA ILE A 278 -7.72 4.26 3.33
C ILE A 278 -6.93 3.50 2.25
N LEU A 279 -5.86 2.79 2.62
CA LEU A 279 -4.96 2.09 1.70
C LEU A 279 -5.70 1.11 0.76
N PRO A 280 -6.75 0.41 1.22
CA PRO A 280 -7.57 -0.41 0.34
C PRO A 280 -8.35 0.41 -0.70
N GLN A 281 -8.87 1.60 -0.36
CA GLN A 281 -9.59 2.53 -1.25
C GLN A 281 -8.67 3.25 -2.21
N SER A 282 -7.53 3.72 -1.72
CA SER A 282 -6.54 4.41 -2.54
C SER A 282 -5.86 3.45 -3.51
N ALA A 283 -5.73 2.18 -3.13
CA ALA A 283 -5.39 1.07 -4.01
C ALA A 283 -6.44 0.83 -5.14
N MET A 284 -7.66 1.36 -5.02
CA MET A 284 -8.69 1.33 -6.08
C MET A 284 -8.47 2.46 -7.11
N ALA A 285 -8.13 3.68 -6.67
CA ALA A 285 -7.70 4.77 -7.57
C ALA A 285 -6.38 4.42 -8.29
N LEU A 286 -5.50 3.74 -7.58
CA LEU A 286 -4.23 3.12 -7.98
C LEU A 286 -4.31 2.24 -9.22
N ALA A 287 -5.31 1.36 -9.20
CA ALA A 287 -5.49 0.29 -10.15
C ALA A 287 -6.05 0.82 -11.47
N SER A 288 -6.72 1.97 -11.40
CA SER A 288 -7.34 2.67 -12.52
C SER A 288 -6.36 3.61 -13.24
N PHE A 289 -5.38 4.20 -12.52
CA PHE A 289 -4.51 5.24 -13.09
C PHE A 289 -2.99 4.95 -13.02
N GLY A 290 -2.55 3.77 -12.56
CA GLY A 290 -1.12 3.41 -12.51
C GLY A 290 -0.31 4.13 -11.43
N PHE A 291 -0.95 4.99 -10.65
CA PHE A 291 -0.38 5.74 -9.54
C PHE A 291 -0.22 4.92 -8.23
N GLY A 292 -0.22 3.60 -8.37
CA GLY A 292 0.46 2.54 -7.57
C GLY A 292 1.24 2.96 -6.35
N TYR A 293 2.16 3.83 -6.68
CA TYR A 293 3.28 4.21 -5.90
C TYR A 293 2.98 5.40 -4.99
N LEU A 294 1.88 6.13 -5.15
CA LEU A 294 1.56 7.33 -4.34
C LEU A 294 1.36 7.01 -2.87
N MET A 295 0.54 6.00 -2.59
CA MET A 295 0.21 5.59 -1.23
C MET A 295 1.23 4.62 -0.63
N LEU A 296 1.96 3.90 -1.48
CA LEU A 296 3.16 3.19 -1.06
C LEU A 296 4.36 4.13 -0.86
N ALA A 297 4.33 5.36 -1.40
CA ALA A 297 5.45 6.28 -1.32
C ALA A 297 5.82 6.58 0.13
N PRO A 298 4.89 6.94 1.03
CA PRO A 298 5.22 7.13 2.44
C PRO A 298 5.90 5.91 3.06
N VAL A 299 5.45 4.69 2.75
CA VAL A 299 6.05 3.44 3.27
C VAL A 299 7.46 3.22 2.71
N VAL A 300 7.64 3.29 1.39
CA VAL A 300 8.93 3.10 0.72
C VAL A 300 9.92 4.20 1.13
N LEU A 301 9.47 5.45 1.16
CA LEU A 301 10.25 6.59 1.64
C LEU A 301 10.62 6.45 3.11
N SER A 302 9.76 5.88 3.94
CA SER A 302 10.08 5.62 5.36
C SER A 302 11.22 4.64 5.51
N VAL A 303 11.23 3.56 4.71
CA VAL A 303 12.35 2.62 4.68
C VAL A 303 13.63 3.31 4.19
N ALA A 304 13.56 4.06 3.08
CA ALA A 304 14.70 4.81 2.56
C ALA A 304 15.23 5.81 3.60
N LYS A 305 14.34 6.55 4.26
CA LYS A 305 14.69 7.53 5.28
C LYS A 305 15.28 6.90 6.54
N ALA A 306 14.79 5.73 6.95
CA ALA A 306 15.38 4.98 8.05
C ALA A 306 16.84 4.59 7.76
N THR A 307 17.17 4.21 6.52
CA THR A 307 18.57 3.92 6.14
C THR A 307 19.45 5.16 6.18
N ILE A 308 18.94 6.31 5.72
CA ILE A 308 19.64 7.60 5.75
C ILE A 308 19.89 8.05 7.20
N LEU A 309 18.86 7.99 8.04
CA LEU A 309 18.96 8.32 9.47
C LEU A 309 19.93 7.37 10.19
N GLY A 310 19.95 6.08 9.85
CA GLY A 310 20.93 5.13 10.37
C GLY A 310 22.37 5.52 10.03
N ALA A 311 22.62 5.95 8.79
CA ALA A 311 23.93 6.43 8.36
C ALA A 311 24.32 7.75 9.07
N ASP A 312 23.38 8.67 9.25
CA ASP A 312 23.60 9.91 10.00
C ASP A 312 23.92 9.64 11.47
N ILE A 313 23.19 8.71 12.11
CA ILE A 313 23.47 8.29 13.49
C ILE A 313 24.87 7.71 13.60
N ALA A 314 25.27 6.84 12.66
CA ALA A 314 26.60 6.23 12.66
C ALA A 314 27.71 7.29 12.59
N PHE A 315 27.55 8.31 11.74
CA PHE A 315 28.50 9.41 11.62
C PHE A 315 28.51 10.34 12.83
N LEU A 316 27.33 10.78 13.29
CA LEU A 316 27.21 11.77 14.38
C LEU A 316 27.68 11.22 15.73
N LYS A 317 27.60 9.91 15.94
CA LYS A 317 28.15 9.23 17.13
C LYS A 317 29.66 9.44 17.29
N LEU A 318 30.39 9.73 16.21
CA LEU A 318 31.83 10.00 16.24
C LEU A 318 32.15 11.42 16.73
N HIS A 319 31.19 12.35 16.64
CA HIS A 319 31.41 13.77 16.90
C HIS A 319 30.61 14.33 18.08
N PHE A 320 29.53 13.65 18.50
CA PHE A 320 28.63 14.13 19.54
C PHE A 320 28.38 13.07 20.61
N SER A 321 28.19 13.53 21.85
CA SER A 321 27.88 12.62 22.97
C SER A 321 26.51 11.96 22.79
N ARG A 322 26.37 10.73 23.29
CA ARG A 322 25.10 9.97 23.27
C ARG A 322 23.93 10.76 23.85
N ARG A 323 24.16 11.49 24.95
CA ARG A 323 23.14 12.34 25.60
C ARG A 323 22.62 13.42 24.65
N ARG A 324 23.53 14.13 23.96
CA ARG A 324 23.14 15.18 23.01
C ARG A 324 22.36 14.62 21.83
N MET A 325 22.74 13.46 21.31
CA MET A 325 22.00 12.79 20.23
C MET A 325 20.59 12.35 20.64
N VAL A 326 20.44 11.77 21.83
CA VAL A 326 19.12 11.35 22.35
C VAL A 326 18.24 12.58 22.57
N LEU A 327 18.77 13.63 23.21
CA LEU A 327 18.02 14.85 23.48
C LEU A 327 17.56 15.53 22.17
N THR A 328 18.44 15.66 21.19
CA THR A 328 18.10 16.25 19.88
C THR A 328 17.05 15.42 19.13
N THR A 329 17.14 14.09 19.19
CA THR A 329 16.14 13.20 18.57
C THR A 329 14.78 13.33 19.26
N LEU A 330 14.74 13.37 20.59
CA LEU A 330 13.50 13.53 21.36
C LEU A 330 12.86 14.88 21.09
N VAL A 331 13.63 15.98 21.12
CA VAL A 331 13.13 17.33 20.83
C VAL A 331 12.58 17.40 19.39
N ALA A 332 13.29 16.85 18.40
CA ALA A 332 12.83 16.82 17.02
C ALA A 332 11.55 15.98 16.83
N ALA A 333 11.46 14.83 17.51
CA ALA A 333 10.27 13.98 17.48
C ALA A 333 9.06 14.66 18.13
N THR A 334 9.23 15.27 19.30
CA THR A 334 8.17 16.03 19.99
C THR A 334 7.71 17.21 19.14
N PHE A 335 8.65 17.96 18.56
CA PHE A 335 8.33 19.06 17.65
C PHE A 335 7.56 18.57 16.43
N CYS A 336 7.92 17.41 15.87
CA CYS A 336 7.16 16.83 14.78
C CYS A 336 5.72 16.49 15.18
N VAL A 337 5.51 15.87 16.34
CA VAL A 337 4.17 15.52 16.82
C VAL A 337 3.34 16.79 17.01
N ALA A 338 3.91 17.82 17.63
CA ALA A 338 3.24 19.11 17.81
C ALA A 338 2.90 19.77 16.47
N LEU A 339 3.83 19.76 15.51
CA LEU A 339 3.63 20.33 14.18
C LEU A 339 2.56 19.56 13.39
N ALA A 340 2.56 18.22 13.48
CA ALA A 340 1.52 17.39 12.89
C ALA A 340 0.17 17.76 13.49
N ILE A 341 0.02 17.74 14.82
CA ILE A 341 -1.22 18.12 15.51
C ILE A 341 -1.69 19.51 15.09
N TYR A 342 -0.80 20.50 15.06
CA TYR A 342 -1.14 21.87 14.67
C TYR A 342 -1.63 21.98 13.22
N ILE A 343 -0.96 21.31 12.29
CA ILE A 343 -1.35 21.31 10.86
C ILE A 343 -2.65 20.51 10.64
N LEU A 344 -2.92 19.54 11.52
CA LEU A 344 -4.05 18.63 11.45
C LEU A 344 -5.26 19.05 12.24
N GLN A 345 -5.12 20.07 13.08
CA GLN A 345 -6.26 20.62 13.77
C GLN A 345 -7.13 21.25 12.68
N PRO A 346 -8.29 20.65 12.34
CA PRO A 346 -9.16 21.28 11.37
C PRO A 346 -9.50 22.65 11.94
N SER A 347 -9.49 23.69 11.11
CA SER A 347 -9.94 25.00 11.60
C SER A 347 -11.35 24.76 12.17
N THR A 348 -11.54 25.05 13.46
CA THR A 348 -12.77 24.70 14.17
C THR A 348 -13.99 25.32 13.50
N MET A 349 -13.77 26.38 12.73
CA MET A 349 -14.74 27.05 11.87
C MET A 349 -15.16 26.20 10.65
N ASP A 350 -14.25 25.48 10.00
CA ASP A 350 -14.58 24.69 8.80
C ASP A 350 -15.45 23.47 9.13
N VAL A 351 -15.19 22.82 10.27
CA VAL A 351 -16.02 21.69 10.74
C VAL A 351 -17.42 22.16 11.10
N LEU A 352 -17.54 23.28 11.82
CA LEU A 352 -18.85 23.86 12.18
C LEU A 352 -19.62 24.33 10.94
N THR A 353 -18.93 24.92 9.96
CA THR A 353 -19.55 25.39 8.72
C THR A 353 -19.99 24.22 7.84
N ALA A 354 -19.19 23.15 7.75
CA ALA A 354 -19.56 21.93 7.04
C ALA A 354 -20.75 21.22 7.70
N LEU A 355 -20.76 21.11 9.04
CA LEU A 355 -21.91 20.57 9.79
C LEU A 355 -23.17 21.42 9.61
N TYR A 356 -23.03 22.76 9.58
CA TYR A 356 -24.15 23.67 9.36
C TYR A 356 -24.73 23.53 7.95
N ARG A 357 -23.88 23.44 6.91
CA ARG A 357 -24.33 23.21 5.52
C ARG A 357 -25.01 21.85 5.33
N TYR A 358 -24.46 20.80 5.96
CA TYR A 358 -25.09 19.49 5.93
C TYR A 358 -26.47 19.51 6.61
N ALA A 359 -26.58 20.15 7.77
CA ALA A 359 -27.84 20.31 8.48
C ALA A 359 -28.87 21.15 7.70
N SER A 360 -28.43 22.23 7.02
CA SER A 360 -29.33 23.06 6.21
C SER A 360 -29.82 22.34 4.95
N SER A 361 -28.98 21.49 4.33
CA SER A 361 -29.34 20.72 3.12
C SER A 361 -30.38 19.63 3.35
N ARG A 362 -30.61 19.22 4.60
CA ARG A 362 -31.64 18.24 4.98
C ARG A 362 -33.00 18.85 5.29
N ASN A 363 -33.05 20.16 5.50
CA ASN A 363 -34.24 20.87 5.98
C ASN A 363 -34.90 21.75 4.91
N GLY A 364 -34.41 21.71 3.66
CA GLY A 364 -35.05 22.31 2.49
C GLY A 364 -35.17 21.28 1.40
#